data_AF-A0A7V0JXH1-F1
#
_entry.id   AF-A0A7V0JXH1-F1
#
_cell.length_a   1.000
_cell.length_b   1.000
_cell.length_c   1.000
_cell.angle_alpha   90.00
_cell.angle_beta   90.00
_cell.angle_gamma   90.00
#
_symmetry.space_group_name_H-M   'P 1'
#
loop_
_entity.id
_entity.type
_entity.pdbx_description
1 polymer ?
#
loop_
_entity_poly.entity_id
_entity_poly.type
_entity_poly.pdbx_seq_one_letter_code
_entity_poly.pdbx_strand_id
1 'polypeptide(L)'
;MKLRFSLIIFPLAIFLTDYCWARRMRISDFPFSQKLITIHDEEASPTERIHLRVSIAKVFQDWGKYPEAITYYSQAIELARSIENRGYYIEELLARSYENRGECKWALRQFEDGIDDIYHAIDGYIQIEQYPKTWQIFKEYE
;
A
#
# COMPACT_ATOMS: atom_id res chain seq x y z
N MET A 1 -12.68 3.06 25.98
CA MET A 1 -13.46 3.63 24.85
C MET A 1 -12.63 3.81 23.56
N LYS A 2 -11.38 3.33 23.47
CA LYS A 2 -10.49 3.51 22.30
C LYS A 2 -10.56 2.37 21.26
N LEU A 3 -10.81 1.13 21.69
CA LEU A 3 -10.92 -0.03 20.79
C LEU A 3 -12.07 0.06 19.76
N ARG A 4 -13.16 0.76 20.09
CA ARG A 4 -14.35 0.84 19.21
C ARG A 4 -14.14 1.74 18.00
N PHE A 5 -13.19 2.68 18.03
CA PHE A 5 -12.95 3.60 16.90
C PHE A 5 -12.16 2.93 15.77
N SER A 6 -11.09 2.19 16.10
CA SER A 6 -10.32 1.38 15.14
C SER A 6 -11.19 0.34 14.43
N LEU A 7 -12.07 -0.36 15.16
CA LEU A 7 -12.98 -1.38 14.63
C LEU A 7 -14.07 -0.85 13.69
N ILE A 8 -14.37 0.45 13.71
CA ILE A 8 -15.40 1.06 12.85
C ILE A 8 -14.75 1.78 11.67
N ILE A 9 -13.65 2.48 11.89
CA ILE A 9 -12.98 3.29 10.86
C ILE A 9 -12.36 2.42 9.77
N PHE A 10 -11.72 1.30 10.14
CA PHE A 10 -11.08 0.39 9.20
C PHE A 10 -12.08 -0.23 8.19
N PRO A 11 -13.21 -0.82 8.63
CA PRO A 11 -14.22 -1.27 7.69
C PRO A 11 -14.93 -0.11 6.97
N LEU A 12 -15.04 1.09 7.55
CA LEU A 12 -15.59 2.24 6.83
C LEU A 12 -14.69 2.68 5.67
N ALA A 13 -13.36 2.61 5.85
CA ALA A 13 -12.39 2.94 4.82
C ALA A 13 -12.43 1.92 3.67
N ILE A 14 -12.52 0.62 4.00
CA ILE A 14 -12.72 -0.46 3.02
C ILE A 14 -14.08 -0.32 2.31
N PHE A 15 -15.13 -0.02 3.08
CA PHE A 15 -16.47 0.20 2.54
C PHE A 15 -16.52 1.44 1.63
N LEU A 16 -15.75 2.49 1.93
CA LEU A 16 -15.59 3.65 1.06
C LEU A 16 -14.80 3.33 -0.20
N THR A 17 -13.76 2.49 -0.13
CA THR A 17 -13.05 2.03 -1.33
C THR A 17 -13.94 1.14 -2.22
N ASP A 18 -14.73 0.24 -1.62
CA ASP A 18 -15.70 -0.62 -2.32
C ASP A 18 -16.89 0.18 -2.89
N TYR A 19 -17.36 1.18 -2.14
CA TYR A 19 -18.41 2.10 -2.57
C TYR A 19 -17.91 2.99 -3.73
N CYS A 20 -16.66 3.45 -3.69
CA CYS A 20 -16.03 4.17 -4.79
C CYS A 20 -15.83 3.27 -6.02
N TRP A 21 -15.47 1.99 -5.82
CA TRP A 21 -15.38 0.96 -6.86
C TRP A 21 -16.74 0.76 -7.56
N ALA A 22 -17.83 0.69 -6.78
CA ALA A 22 -19.20 0.56 -7.31
C ALA A 22 -19.71 1.79 -8.08
N ARG A 23 -19.22 3.00 -7.77
CA ARG A 23 -19.72 4.26 -8.36
C ARG A 23 -18.78 4.96 -9.34
N ARG A 24 -17.59 4.43 -9.62
CA ARG A 24 -16.56 5.07 -10.47
C ARG A 24 -16.23 6.52 -10.04
N MET A 25 -16.19 6.78 -8.73
CA MET A 25 -15.88 8.11 -8.16
C MET A 25 -14.46 8.15 -7.60
N ARG A 26 -13.73 9.28 -7.70
CA ARG A 26 -12.33 9.34 -7.20
C ARG A 26 -12.32 9.43 -5.67
N ILE A 27 -11.50 8.60 -5.00
CA ILE A 27 -11.27 8.68 -3.55
C ILE A 27 -10.66 10.04 -3.16
N SER A 28 -9.82 10.63 -4.02
CA SER A 28 -9.18 11.94 -3.81
C SER A 28 -10.15 13.13 -3.92
N ASP A 29 -11.36 12.95 -4.44
CA ASP A 29 -12.34 14.05 -4.55
C ASP A 29 -13.07 14.31 -3.22
N PHE A 30 -12.90 13.44 -2.21
CA PHE A 30 -13.54 13.61 -0.91
C PHE A 30 -12.56 14.18 0.12
N PRO A 31 -12.78 15.40 0.65
CA PRO A 31 -12.01 15.95 1.78
C PRO A 31 -12.01 15.04 3.01
N PHE A 32 -13.02 14.17 3.11
CA PHE A 32 -13.17 13.17 4.16
C PHE A 32 -12.15 12.03 4.05
N SER A 33 -11.72 11.63 2.85
CA SER A 33 -10.71 10.56 2.69
C SER A 33 -9.34 11.04 3.15
N GLN A 34 -8.94 12.27 2.79
CA GLN A 34 -7.70 12.87 3.27
C GLN A 34 -7.74 13.06 4.79
N LYS A 35 -8.87 13.54 5.35
CA LYS A 35 -9.05 13.71 6.80
C LYS A 35 -9.07 12.38 7.55
N LEU A 36 -9.63 11.32 6.97
CA LEU A 36 -9.56 9.95 7.50
C LEU A 36 -8.13 9.42 7.50
N ILE A 37 -7.37 9.65 6.43
CA ILE A 37 -5.96 9.29 6.35
C ILE A 37 -5.16 10.04 7.42
N THR A 38 -5.43 11.34 7.65
CA THR A 38 -4.74 12.13 8.69
C THR A 38 -5.09 11.66 10.11
N ILE A 39 -6.37 11.41 10.40
CA ILE A 39 -6.81 10.90 11.72
C ILE A 39 -6.26 9.49 11.98
N HIS A 40 -6.24 8.65 10.94
CA HIS A 40 -5.63 7.33 11.01
C HIS A 40 -4.10 7.40 11.16
N ASP A 41 -3.42 8.34 10.48
CA ASP A 41 -1.97 8.52 10.56
C ASP A 41 -1.47 8.91 11.96
N GLU A 42 -2.27 9.62 12.75
CA GLU A 42 -1.92 10.03 14.12
C GLU A 42 -2.05 8.90 15.16
N GLU A 43 -2.91 7.90 14.90
CA GLU A 43 -3.21 6.82 15.86
C GLU A 43 -2.79 5.41 15.41
N ALA A 44 -2.49 5.20 14.12
CA ALA A 44 -2.21 3.88 13.56
C ALA A 44 -0.73 3.49 13.59
N SER A 45 -0.49 2.18 13.61
CA SER A 45 0.85 1.63 13.49
C SER A 45 1.47 1.97 12.12
N PRO A 46 2.81 2.10 12.02
CA PRO A 46 3.49 2.32 10.75
C PRO A 46 3.09 1.30 9.66
N THR A 47 2.84 0.06 10.07
CA THR A 47 2.39 -1.04 9.23
C THR A 47 1.02 -0.78 8.58
N GLU A 48 0.01 -0.42 9.37
CA GLU A 48 -1.33 -0.13 8.88
C GLU A 48 -1.34 1.08 7.95
N ARG A 49 -0.49 2.07 8.24
CA ARG A 49 -0.29 3.26 7.40
C ARG A 49 0.26 2.91 6.02
N ILE A 50 1.19 1.96 5.93
CA ILE A 50 1.73 1.47 4.66
C ILE A 50 0.65 0.68 3.90
N HIS A 51 -0.01 -0.26 4.58
CA HIS A 51 -1.03 -1.10 3.96
C HIS A 51 -2.19 -0.28 3.36
N LEU A 52 -2.66 0.75 4.07
CA LEU A 52 -3.70 1.65 3.59
C LEU A 52 -3.29 2.36 2.31
N ARG A 53 -2.05 2.86 2.23
CA ARG A 53 -1.52 3.55 1.05
C ARG A 53 -1.40 2.63 -0.14
N VAL A 54 -0.93 1.40 0.06
CA VAL A 54 -0.90 0.36 -0.98
C VAL A 54 -2.31 0.08 -1.50
N SER A 55 -3.29 -0.04 -0.61
CA SER A 55 -4.69 -0.31 -0.98
C SER A 55 -5.29 0.84 -1.80
N ILE A 56 -5.06 2.09 -1.38
CA ILE A 56 -5.49 3.28 -2.13
C ILE A 56 -4.81 3.34 -3.50
N ALA A 57 -3.50 3.08 -3.55
CA ALA A 57 -2.74 3.07 -4.80
C ALA A 57 -3.28 2.04 -5.80
N LYS A 58 -3.63 0.83 -5.33
CA LYS A 58 -4.27 -0.21 -6.15
C LYS A 58 -5.59 0.26 -6.74
N VAL A 59 -6.44 0.92 -5.96
CA VAL A 59 -7.71 1.45 -6.50
C VAL A 59 -7.46 2.48 -7.61
N PHE A 60 -6.46 3.36 -7.45
CA PHE A 60 -6.09 4.30 -8.50
C PHE A 60 -5.50 3.60 -9.73
N GLN A 61 -4.68 2.56 -9.54
CA GLN A 61 -4.13 1.74 -10.61
C GLN A 61 -5.25 1.04 -11.41
N ASP A 62 -6.23 0.43 -10.73
CA ASP A 62 -7.39 -0.21 -11.36
C ASP A 62 -8.25 0.77 -12.16
N TRP A 63 -8.26 2.04 -11.77
CA TRP A 63 -8.92 3.11 -12.52
C TRP A 63 -8.09 3.69 -13.67
N GLY A 64 -6.88 3.17 -13.91
CA GLY A 64 -5.95 3.70 -14.91
C GLY A 64 -5.34 5.05 -14.53
N LYS A 65 -5.51 5.49 -13.28
CA LYS A 65 -4.95 6.73 -12.72
C LYS A 65 -3.54 6.47 -12.19
N TYR A 66 -2.66 6.08 -13.11
CA TYR A 66 -1.30 5.67 -12.80
C TYR A 66 -0.48 6.77 -12.08
N PRO A 67 -0.57 8.07 -12.41
CA PRO A 67 0.17 9.10 -11.68
C PRO A 67 -0.22 9.20 -10.19
N GLU A 68 -1.52 9.13 -9.90
CA GLU A 68 -2.02 9.11 -8.52
C GLU A 68 -1.61 7.82 -7.80
N ALA A 69 -1.71 6.66 -8.46
CA ALA A 69 -1.25 5.38 -7.91
C ALA A 69 0.24 5.41 -7.54
N ILE A 70 1.08 5.92 -8.44
CA ILE A 70 2.53 6.09 -8.20
C ILE A 70 2.80 6.96 -6.98
N THR A 71 2.00 8.01 -6.77
CA THR A 71 2.15 8.89 -5.61
C THR A 71 1.94 8.13 -4.30
N TYR A 72 0.87 7.34 -4.21
CA TYR A 72 0.56 6.57 -3.00
C TYR A 72 1.52 5.38 -2.80
N TYR A 73 1.93 4.68 -3.87
CA TYR A 73 2.98 3.67 -3.75
C TYR A 73 4.30 4.26 -3.26
N SER A 74 4.67 5.46 -3.74
CA SER A 74 5.89 6.13 -3.28
C SER A 74 5.84 6.48 -1.80
N GLN A 75 4.70 6.98 -1.31
CA GLN A 75 4.52 7.23 0.13
C GLN A 75 4.60 5.94 0.97
N ALA A 76 4.05 4.83 0.46
CA ALA A 76 4.16 3.53 1.12
C ALA A 76 5.62 3.05 1.19
N ILE A 77 6.37 3.19 0.10
CA ILE A 77 7.79 2.86 0.01
C ILE A 77 8.62 3.71 0.99
N GLU A 78 8.41 5.03 1.03
CA GLU A 78 9.13 5.92 1.94
C GLU A 78 8.88 5.55 3.42
N LEU A 79 7.62 5.29 3.77
CA LEU A 79 7.27 4.87 5.12
C LEU A 79 7.87 3.52 5.48
N ALA A 80 7.75 2.52 4.60
CA ALA A 80 8.38 1.22 4.80
C ALA A 80 9.90 1.37 4.97
N ARG A 81 10.55 2.21 4.15
CA ARG A 81 11.99 2.49 4.24
C ARG A 81 12.41 3.20 5.53
N SER A 82 11.53 3.97 6.14
CA SER A 82 11.82 4.67 7.40
C SER A 82 11.85 3.75 8.64
N ILE A 83 11.38 2.52 8.52
CA ILE A 83 11.37 1.54 9.63
C ILE A 83 12.74 0.84 9.66
N GLU A 84 13.44 0.84 10.78
CA GLU A 84 14.79 0.21 10.88
C GLU A 84 14.74 -1.31 11.04
N ASN A 85 13.89 -1.81 11.95
CA ASN A 85 13.74 -3.25 12.22
C ASN A 85 12.52 -3.82 11.50
N ARG A 86 12.59 -3.87 10.16
CA ARG A 86 11.49 -4.36 9.32
C ARG A 86 11.36 -5.88 9.45
N GLY A 87 10.18 -6.31 9.88
CA GLY A 87 9.80 -7.72 9.82
C GLY A 87 9.35 -8.12 8.42
N TYR A 88 9.17 -9.43 8.23
CA TYR A 88 8.67 -10.06 6.99
C TYR A 88 7.55 -9.24 6.30
N TYR A 89 6.53 -8.85 7.08
CA TYR A 89 5.35 -8.17 6.54
C TYR A 89 5.66 -6.79 5.94
N ILE A 90 6.60 -6.04 6.53
CA ILE A 90 6.99 -4.74 5.99
C ILE A 90 7.83 -4.91 4.72
N GLU A 91 8.73 -5.90 4.70
CA GLU A 91 9.51 -6.20 3.49
C GLU A 91 8.59 -6.66 2.34
N GLU A 92 7.58 -7.47 2.64
CA GLU A 92 6.59 -7.90 1.65
C GLU A 92 5.80 -6.70 1.09
N LEU A 93 5.31 -5.81 1.96
CA LEU A 93 4.62 -4.60 1.51
C LEU A 93 5.53 -3.69 0.70
N LEU A 94 6.82 -3.59 1.05
CA LEU A 94 7.80 -2.81 0.32
C LEU A 94 8.02 -3.38 -1.09
N ALA A 95 8.33 -4.66 -1.20
CA ALA A 95 8.54 -5.35 -2.48
C ALA A 95 7.31 -5.23 -3.39
N ARG A 96 6.11 -5.49 -2.84
CA ARG A 96 4.85 -5.34 -3.55
C ARG A 96 4.57 -3.90 -3.98
N SER A 97 4.96 -2.91 -3.19
CA SER A 97 4.78 -1.50 -3.55
C SER A 97 5.68 -1.11 -4.72
N TYR A 98 6.92 -1.59 -4.73
CA TYR A 98 7.84 -1.40 -5.85
C TYR A 98 7.30 -2.05 -7.12
N GLU A 99 6.89 -3.32 -7.05
CA GLU A 99 6.31 -4.06 -8.18
C GLU A 99 5.15 -3.29 -8.84
N ASN A 100 4.14 -2.93 -8.04
CA ASN A 100 2.96 -2.24 -8.56
C ASN A 100 3.26 -0.82 -9.07
N ARG A 101 4.22 -0.12 -8.45
CA ARG A 101 4.68 1.19 -8.94
C ARG A 101 5.40 1.05 -10.28
N GLY A 102 6.20 0.00 -10.44
CA GLY A 102 6.85 -0.37 -11.69
C GLY A 102 5.84 -0.65 -12.80
N GLU A 103 4.77 -1.39 -12.52
CA GLU A 103 3.66 -1.62 -13.46
C GLU A 103 2.97 -0.31 -13.87
N CYS A 104 2.70 0.58 -12.91
CA CYS A 104 2.11 1.89 -13.19
C CYS A 104 3.02 2.74 -14.10
N LYS A 105 4.33 2.74 -13.83
CA LYS A 105 5.33 3.43 -14.66
C LYS A 105 5.42 2.83 -16.06
N TRP A 106 5.33 1.50 -16.18
CA TRP A 106 5.26 0.81 -17.46
C TRP A 106 4.04 1.26 -18.28
N ALA A 107 2.88 1.36 -17.65
CA ALA A 107 1.65 1.86 -18.29
C ALA A 107 1.79 3.31 -18.78
N LEU A 108 2.60 4.13 -18.10
CA LEU A 108 2.95 5.50 -18.49
C LEU A 108 4.13 5.59 -19.47
N ARG A 109 4.68 4.47 -19.94
CA ARG A 109 5.88 4.38 -20.80
C ARG A 109 7.17 4.91 -20.16
N GLN A 110 7.23 4.94 -18.83
CA GLN A 110 8.41 5.28 -18.04
C GLN A 110 9.22 4.00 -17.76
N PHE A 111 9.73 3.38 -18.81
CA PHE A 111 10.27 2.01 -18.71
C PHE A 111 11.54 1.91 -17.87
N GLU A 112 12.45 2.89 -17.96
CA GLU A 112 13.70 2.88 -17.19
C GLU A 112 13.42 2.90 -15.67
N ASP A 113 12.61 3.86 -15.22
CA ASP A 113 12.19 3.98 -13.82
C ASP A 113 11.34 2.79 -13.36
N GLY A 114 10.61 2.16 -14.29
CA GLY A 114 9.79 0.98 -14.01
C GLY A 114 10.65 -0.27 -13.79
N ILE A 115 11.68 -0.45 -14.61
CA ILE A 115 12.64 -1.55 -14.49
C ILE A 115 13.41 -1.44 -13.16
N ASP A 116 13.83 -0.23 -12.77
CA ASP A 116 14.47 0.02 -11.47
C ASP A 116 13.58 -0.42 -10.29
N ASP A 117 12.29 -0.08 -10.35
CA ASP A 117 11.31 -0.54 -9.37
C ASP A 117 11.18 -2.07 -9.35
N ILE A 118 11.18 -2.73 -10.51
CA ILE A 118 11.13 -4.20 -10.56
C ILE A 118 12.39 -4.83 -9.95
N TYR A 119 13.59 -4.26 -10.16
CA TYR A 119 14.80 -4.75 -9.52
C TYR A 119 14.71 -4.65 -7.99
N HIS A 120 14.24 -3.51 -7.47
CA HIS A 120 14.00 -3.35 -6.04
C HIS A 120 12.96 -4.33 -5.48
N ALA A 121 11.91 -4.65 -6.23
CA ALA A 121 10.94 -5.65 -5.82
C ALA A 121 11.57 -7.05 -5.74
N ILE A 122 12.37 -7.44 -6.74
CA ILE A 122 13.07 -8.73 -6.77
C ILE A 122 14.03 -8.86 -5.59
N ASP A 123 14.84 -7.83 -5.33
CA ASP A 123 15.77 -7.81 -4.19
C ASP A 123 15.01 -8.00 -2.87
N GLY A 124 13.88 -7.32 -2.72
CA GLY A 124 12.98 -7.48 -1.56
C GLY A 124 12.45 -8.90 -1.43
N TYR A 125 11.96 -9.50 -2.52
CA TYR A 125 11.46 -10.89 -2.51
C TYR A 125 12.56 -11.90 -2.18
N ILE A 126 13.78 -11.72 -2.69
CA ILE A 126 14.94 -12.55 -2.33
C ILE A 126 15.27 -12.44 -0.85
N GLN A 127 15.21 -11.23 -0.29
CA GLN A 127 15.44 -11.00 1.14
C GLN A 127 14.35 -11.66 1.99
N ILE A 128 13.09 -11.65 1.52
CA ILE A 128 11.97 -12.32 2.18
C ILE A 128 12.15 -13.85 2.25
N GLU A 129 12.71 -14.46 1.22
CA GLU A 129 12.99 -15.92 1.21
C GLU A 129 13.99 -16.34 2.30
N GLN A 130 14.80 -15.41 2.80
CA GLN A 130 15.76 -15.66 3.88
C GLN A 130 15.11 -15.70 5.27
N TYR A 131 13.85 -15.25 5.42
CA TYR A 131 13.13 -15.34 6.69
C TYR A 131 12.73 -16.80 6.97
N PRO A 132 12.84 -17.27 8.24
CA PRO A 132 12.54 -18.66 8.57
C PRO A 132 11.11 -19.05 8.19
N LYS A 133 10.94 -20.30 7.71
CA LYS A 133 9.67 -20.86 7.19
C LYS A 133 8.44 -20.60 8.08
N THR A 134 8.61 -20.44 9.38
CA THR A 134 7.52 -20.07 10.32
C THR A 134 6.78 -18.79 9.94
N TRP A 135 7.45 -17.83 9.29
CA TRP A 135 6.83 -16.59 8.81
C TRP A 135 6.18 -16.75 7.44
N GLN A 136 6.65 -17.71 6.62
CA GLN A 136 6.05 -18.05 5.33
C GLN A 136 4.69 -18.75 5.50
N ILE A 137 4.47 -19.46 6.61
CA ILE A 137 3.21 -20.15 6.93
C ILE A 137 2.03 -19.17 7.05
N PHE A 138 2.26 -17.91 7.46
CA PHE A 138 1.19 -16.90 7.52
C PHE A 138 0.61 -16.54 6.13
N LYS A 139 1.33 -16.86 5.04
CA LYS A 139 0.85 -16.71 3.66
C LYS A 139 -0.20 -17.76 3.24
N GLU A 140 -0.34 -18.84 4.01
CA GLU A 140 -1.33 -19.91 3.74
C GLU A 140 -2.67 -19.70 4.48
N TYR A 141 -2.78 -18.68 5.35
CA TYR A 141 -3.96 -18.46 6.19
C TYR A 141 -4.71 -17.13 5.95
N GLU A 142 -4.30 -16.33 4.97
CA GLU A 142 -5.06 -15.20 4.40
C GLU A 142 -5.49 -15.50 2.97
#